data_AF-A0AA87ZNI6-F1
#
_entry.id   AF-A0AA87ZNI6-F1
#
_cell.length_a   1.000
_cell.length_b   1.000
_cell.length_c   1.000
_cell.angle_alpha   90.00
_cell.angle_beta   90.00
_cell.angle_gamma   90.00
#
_symmetry.space_group_name_H-M   'P 1'
#
loop_
_entity.id
_entity.type
_entity.pdbx_description
1 polymer ?
#
loop_
_entity_poly.entity_id
_entity_poly.type
_entity_poly.pdbx_seq_one_letter_code
_entity_poly.pdbx_strand_id
1 'polypeptide(L)'
;MKLGWDLNAGFERYITSWKSADDPSVGDGTYSGMKAPFLKVYKILYVFNENEEYIMFENTDPYSAISFIKLSPSGFGEHLVLQNSSTDWAIMYTLPLDPLCESYSYCAANAICTITGNPICECLRGFTPRSQEEWRVLTWSKGCMRKTPLACAKGEGFVKVAAVKLPDMFEVSSDKSMSLKECQEACLKSCSCKAYANSDVTKGGSGCLMWSGDLIDIRDMPVKGSVQDLYIRLSASEIKSISDANKRKQRNVVFSASLTSGACLFGVALWCIAWKLRNRGKAGKTKDEDLDLPTFDLATIFTATNKFSTTNMIGAGGFGLAYKGKLCTGQEIATKRLSNNSGQSLEEFKNEVEVIAKLQHRNLVALLGCCIQNEERILMYEYMPNKSLDCYIFDGKRCTTILWKTHIYIVKGIARGLLYLHQDSKLQIVHRDLKGSNILLDNNFSPKISDFGLARIFRDDEKESGTKRVVGT
;
A
#
# COMPACT_ATOMS: atom_id res chain seq x y z
N MET A 1 -20.93 -25.68 7.23
CA MET A 1 -21.95 -26.11 6.23
C MET A 1 -21.36 -25.98 4.83
N LYS A 2 -21.82 -26.80 3.87
CA LYS A 2 -21.48 -26.68 2.45
C LYS A 2 -22.51 -25.79 1.76
N LEU A 3 -22.07 -24.75 1.06
CA LEU A 3 -22.91 -23.91 0.20
C LEU A 3 -22.47 -24.10 -1.25
N GLY A 4 -23.35 -24.62 -2.10
CA GLY A 4 -23.06 -24.97 -3.49
C GLY A 4 -23.63 -26.33 -3.91
N TRP A 5 -23.22 -26.79 -5.09
CA TRP A 5 -23.71 -27.97 -5.78
C TRP A 5 -23.13 -29.27 -5.26
N ASP A 6 -24.01 -30.25 -5.11
CA ASP A 6 -23.70 -31.67 -5.11
C ASP A 6 -24.03 -32.20 -6.51
N LEU A 7 -23.01 -32.37 -7.36
CA LEU A 7 -23.20 -32.73 -8.77
C LEU A 7 -23.65 -34.18 -8.91
N ASN A 8 -23.26 -35.05 -7.98
CA ASN A 8 -23.68 -36.44 -7.94
C ASN A 8 -25.15 -36.59 -7.55
N ALA A 9 -25.60 -35.85 -6.54
CA ALA A 9 -26.99 -35.89 -6.10
C ALA A 9 -27.91 -34.95 -6.91
N GLY A 10 -27.35 -34.06 -7.73
CA GLY A 10 -28.08 -33.16 -8.62
C GLY A 10 -28.84 -32.03 -7.91
N PHE A 11 -28.35 -31.55 -6.76
CA PHE A 11 -29.00 -30.45 -6.04
C PHE A 11 -28.01 -29.39 -5.55
N GLU A 12 -28.50 -28.16 -5.39
CA GLU A 12 -27.75 -27.03 -4.85
C GLU A 12 -28.15 -26.71 -3.41
N ARG A 13 -27.15 -26.48 -2.56
CA ARG A 13 -27.32 -25.92 -1.23
C ARG A 13 -27.14 -24.40 -1.31
N TYR A 14 -28.20 -23.65 -1.08
CA TYR A 14 -28.22 -22.18 -1.08
C TYR A 14 -28.93 -21.63 0.16
N ILE A 15 -28.83 -20.33 0.41
CA ILE A 15 -29.50 -19.65 1.53
C ILE A 15 -30.62 -18.77 0.96
N THR A 16 -31.78 -18.79 1.60
CA THR A 16 -32.88 -17.85 1.34
C THR A 16 -33.11 -16.95 2.55
N SER A 17 -33.51 -15.71 2.29
CA SER A 17 -33.93 -14.78 3.34
C SER A 17 -35.28 -15.22 3.91
N TRP A 18 -35.52 -14.87 5.15
CA TRP A 18 -36.88 -14.86 5.68
C TRP A 18 -37.68 -13.74 5.04
N LYS A 19 -39.00 -13.93 4.93
CA LYS A 19 -39.91 -12.91 4.40
C LYS A 19 -39.93 -11.66 5.26
N SER A 20 -39.83 -11.81 6.58
CA SER A 20 -39.64 -10.70 7.52
C SER A 20 -38.94 -11.18 8.79
N ALA A 21 -38.67 -10.27 9.74
CA ALA A 21 -38.05 -10.62 11.02
C ALA A 21 -38.90 -11.62 11.83
N ASP A 22 -40.23 -11.57 11.68
CA ASP A 22 -41.19 -12.39 12.42
C ASP A 22 -41.82 -13.52 11.58
N ASP A 23 -41.49 -13.60 10.28
CA ASP A 23 -42.04 -14.59 9.34
C ASP A 23 -40.90 -15.39 8.68
N PRO A 24 -40.65 -16.63 9.13
CA PRO A 24 -39.58 -17.48 8.61
C PRO A 24 -39.90 -18.13 7.26
N SER A 25 -41.04 -17.82 6.64
CA SER A 25 -41.33 -18.26 5.28
C SER A 25 -40.32 -17.68 4.28
N VAL A 26 -40.24 -18.31 3.11
CA VAL A 26 -39.28 -17.95 2.05
C VAL A 26 -39.54 -16.51 1.59
N GLY A 27 -38.53 -15.66 1.77
CA GLY A 27 -38.50 -14.30 1.23
C GLY A 27 -37.85 -14.22 -0.16
N ASP A 28 -37.68 -13.00 -0.66
CA ASP A 28 -37.27 -12.76 -2.05
C ASP A 28 -35.74 -12.86 -2.26
N GLY A 29 -34.94 -12.75 -1.19
CA GLY A 29 -33.49 -12.84 -1.25
C GLY A 29 -33.02 -14.29 -1.33
N THR A 30 -32.26 -14.62 -2.36
CA THR A 30 -31.56 -15.91 -2.48
C THR A 30 -30.07 -15.67 -2.68
N TYR A 31 -29.24 -16.44 -1.98
CA TYR A 31 -27.80 -16.41 -2.11
C TYR A 31 -27.26 -17.80 -2.40
N SER A 32 -26.69 -17.93 -3.59
CA SER A 32 -25.94 -19.10 -4.04
C SER A 32 -24.58 -18.67 -4.59
N GLY A 33 -23.60 -19.58 -4.54
CA GLY A 33 -22.32 -19.39 -5.21
C GLY A 33 -21.18 -18.72 -4.41
N MET A 34 -20.16 -18.33 -5.18
CA MET A 34 -18.74 -18.39 -4.78
C MET A 34 -18.12 -17.12 -4.16
N LYS A 35 -18.89 -16.18 -3.61
CA LYS A 35 -18.35 -14.88 -3.13
C LYS A 35 -18.30 -14.80 -1.60
N ALA A 36 -17.28 -15.41 -1.00
CA ALA A 36 -17.01 -15.23 0.42
C ALA A 36 -15.96 -14.11 0.64
N PRO A 37 -16.25 -13.05 1.42
CA PRO A 37 -15.24 -12.06 1.75
C PRO A 37 -14.12 -12.72 2.58
N PHE A 38 -12.87 -12.40 2.26
CA PHE A 38 -11.72 -12.84 3.05
C PHE A 38 -11.78 -12.26 4.46
N LEU A 39 -11.92 -13.13 5.47
CA LEU A 39 -11.72 -12.78 6.87
C LEU A 39 -10.58 -13.61 7.43
N LYS A 40 -9.71 -12.98 8.22
CA LYS A 40 -8.61 -13.67 8.91
C LYS A 40 -9.05 -14.71 9.96
N VAL A 41 -10.32 -14.66 10.37
CA VAL A 41 -10.86 -15.52 11.45
C VAL A 41 -11.27 -16.91 10.94
N TYR A 42 -11.55 -17.03 9.65
CA TYR A 42 -12.03 -18.28 9.04
C TYR A 42 -11.17 -18.66 7.85
N LYS A 43 -10.84 -19.94 7.75
CA LYS A 43 -10.30 -20.51 6.53
C LYS A 43 -11.47 -20.83 5.62
N ILE A 44 -11.51 -20.16 4.49
CA ILE A 44 -12.48 -20.47 3.44
C ILE A 44 -11.90 -21.62 2.62
N LEU A 45 -12.61 -22.73 2.58
CA LEU A 45 -12.31 -23.84 1.68
C LEU A 45 -13.22 -23.75 0.47
N TYR A 46 -12.60 -23.75 -0.70
CA TYR A 46 -13.27 -23.87 -1.98
C TYR A 46 -13.01 -25.29 -2.49
N VAL A 47 -14.07 -26.04 -2.72
CA VAL A 47 -14.00 -27.37 -3.31
C VAL A 47 -14.65 -27.31 -4.68
N PHE A 48 -13.87 -27.63 -5.71
CA PHE A 48 -14.34 -27.71 -7.09
C PHE A 48 -13.73 -28.96 -7.72
N ASN A 49 -14.54 -30.01 -7.85
CA ASN A 49 -14.16 -31.27 -8.49
C ASN A 49 -15.35 -31.86 -9.26
N GLU A 50 -15.17 -33.03 -9.85
CA GLU A 50 -16.18 -33.68 -10.70
C GLU A 50 -17.47 -34.06 -9.94
N ASN A 51 -17.42 -34.15 -8.62
CA ASN A 51 -18.51 -34.63 -7.77
C ASN A 51 -19.24 -33.51 -7.01
N GLU A 52 -18.51 -32.48 -6.57
CA GLU A 52 -19.03 -31.43 -5.72
C GLU A 52 -18.37 -30.08 -6.03
N GLU A 53 -19.18 -29.01 -6.00
CA GLU A 53 -18.76 -27.63 -6.07
C GLU A 53 -19.35 -26.85 -4.90
N TYR A 54 -18.54 -26.52 -3.88
CA TYR A 54 -19.05 -25.78 -2.74
C TYR A 54 -18.00 -24.95 -2.03
N ILE A 55 -18.48 -23.99 -1.26
CA ILE A 55 -17.72 -23.27 -0.25
C ILE A 55 -18.09 -23.81 1.12
N MET A 56 -17.08 -23.95 1.97
CA MET A 56 -17.27 -24.10 3.41
C MET A 56 -16.34 -23.18 4.19
N PHE A 57 -16.82 -22.77 5.36
CA PHE A 57 -16.05 -21.98 6.30
C PHE A 57 -15.56 -22.91 7.41
N GLU A 58 -14.24 -23.01 7.55
CA GLU A 58 -13.60 -23.68 8.67
C GLU A 58 -13.16 -22.63 9.68
N ASN A 59 -13.50 -22.90 10.94
CA ASN A 59 -13.05 -22.06 12.03
C ASN A 59 -11.61 -22.41 12.38
N THR A 60 -10.70 -21.43 12.26
CA THR A 60 -9.27 -21.64 12.46
C THR A 60 -8.77 -21.33 13.87
N ASP A 61 -9.59 -20.71 14.70
CA ASP A 61 -9.20 -20.30 16.05
C ASP A 61 -10.02 -21.07 17.10
N PRO A 62 -9.39 -21.82 18.02
CA PRO A 62 -10.10 -22.50 19.11
C PRO A 62 -10.77 -21.55 20.12
N TYR A 63 -10.45 -20.25 20.10
CA TYR A 63 -11.07 -19.21 20.96
C TYR A 63 -12.09 -18.33 20.22
N SER A 64 -12.38 -18.66 18.96
CA SER A 64 -13.31 -17.89 18.13
C SER A 64 -14.75 -17.95 18.65
N ALA A 65 -15.41 -16.79 18.61
CA ALA A 65 -16.83 -16.68 18.88
C ALA A 65 -17.67 -17.44 17.84
N ILE A 66 -18.80 -18.01 18.29
CA ILE A 66 -19.80 -18.63 17.42
C ILE A 66 -20.26 -17.57 16.41
N SER A 67 -20.26 -17.91 15.13
CA SER A 67 -20.72 -17.01 14.07
C SER A 67 -21.52 -17.75 13.01
N PHE A 68 -22.34 -17.01 12.28
CA PHE A 68 -23.03 -17.51 11.10
C PHE A 68 -23.33 -16.37 10.13
N ILE A 69 -23.62 -16.75 8.89
CA ILE A 69 -24.07 -15.84 7.84
C ILE A 69 -25.56 -16.10 7.61
N LYS A 70 -26.36 -15.04 7.57
CA LYS A 70 -27.77 -15.09 7.16
C LYS A 70 -28.04 -14.05 6.07
N LEU A 71 -29.19 -14.15 5.43
CA LEU A 71 -29.73 -13.07 4.61
C LEU A 71 -30.75 -12.28 5.42
N SER A 72 -30.65 -10.95 5.38
CA SER A 72 -31.72 -10.07 5.85
C SER A 72 -32.94 -10.22 4.94
N PRO A 73 -34.14 -9.81 5.40
CA PRO A 73 -35.35 -9.80 4.54
C PRO A 73 -35.19 -8.98 3.27
N SER A 74 -34.26 -8.01 3.26
CA SER A 74 -33.92 -7.20 2.08
C SER A 74 -32.88 -7.85 1.17
N GLY A 75 -32.45 -9.09 1.46
CA GLY A 75 -31.50 -9.85 0.64
C GLY A 75 -30.01 -9.51 0.89
N PHE A 76 -29.70 -8.70 1.90
CA PHE A 76 -28.30 -8.41 2.26
C PHE A 76 -27.72 -9.56 3.10
N GLY A 77 -26.49 -9.97 2.79
CA GLY A 77 -25.78 -10.95 3.61
C GLY A 77 -25.30 -10.32 4.91
N GLU A 78 -25.63 -10.91 6.04
CA GLU A 78 -25.21 -10.43 7.36
C GLU A 78 -24.37 -11.51 8.02
N HIS A 79 -23.12 -11.19 8.38
CA HIS A 79 -22.30 -12.05 9.20
C HIS A 79 -22.48 -11.63 10.66
N LEU A 80 -23.05 -12.52 11.48
CA LEU A 80 -23.26 -12.30 12.90
C LEU A 80 -22.28 -13.10 13.73
N VAL A 81 -21.78 -12.48 14.80
CA VAL A 81 -20.86 -13.09 15.76
C VAL A 81 -21.47 -12.94 17.16
N LEU A 82 -21.46 -14.03 17.92
CA LEU A 82 -21.93 -14.04 19.30
C LEU A 82 -20.95 -13.28 20.18
N GLN A 83 -21.44 -12.29 20.93
CA GLN A 83 -20.56 -11.51 21.82
C GLN A 83 -20.13 -12.35 23.03
N ASN A 84 -18.83 -12.32 23.34
CA ASN A 84 -18.30 -13.01 24.50
C ASN A 84 -18.96 -12.41 25.76
N SER A 85 -19.47 -13.26 26.67
CA SER A 85 -20.23 -12.88 27.89
C SER A 85 -21.65 -12.28 27.70
N SER A 86 -22.23 -12.33 26.50
CA SER A 86 -23.65 -11.97 26.26
C SER A 86 -24.38 -13.08 25.45
N THR A 87 -25.71 -13.03 25.43
CA THR A 87 -26.56 -13.79 24.50
C THR A 87 -26.83 -13.03 23.19
N ASP A 88 -26.30 -11.81 23.06
CA ASP A 88 -26.57 -10.93 21.93
C ASP A 88 -25.66 -11.22 20.73
N TRP A 89 -26.26 -11.13 19.54
CA TRP A 89 -25.56 -11.26 18.26
C TRP A 89 -25.19 -9.89 17.73
N ALA A 90 -23.91 -9.69 17.42
CA ALA A 90 -23.44 -8.48 16.76
C ALA A 90 -23.24 -8.72 15.26
N ILE A 91 -23.68 -7.78 14.43
CA ILE A 91 -23.38 -7.78 13.00
C ILE A 91 -21.91 -7.36 12.84
N MET A 92 -21.09 -8.29 12.34
CA MET A 92 -19.67 -8.06 12.06
C MET A 92 -19.48 -7.22 10.79
N TYR A 93 -20.23 -7.54 9.74
CA TYR A 93 -20.32 -6.78 8.48
C TYR A 93 -21.53 -7.26 7.67
N THR A 94 -21.89 -6.44 6.68
CA THR A 94 -22.95 -6.74 5.69
C THR A 94 -22.36 -6.90 4.29
N LEU A 95 -23.01 -7.69 3.45
CA LEU A 95 -22.67 -7.92 2.04
C LEU A 95 -23.81 -7.43 1.14
N PRO A 96 -23.49 -6.73 0.03
CA PRO A 96 -22.14 -6.36 -0.43
C PRO A 96 -21.41 -5.34 0.47
N LEU A 97 -20.08 -5.40 0.51
CA LEU A 97 -19.23 -4.45 1.25
C LEU A 97 -19.20 -3.07 0.59
N ASP A 98 -19.31 -3.03 -0.74
CA ASP A 98 -19.45 -1.82 -1.54
C ASP A 98 -20.69 -1.93 -2.42
N PRO A 99 -21.75 -1.14 -2.20
CA PRO A 99 -23.01 -1.29 -2.92
C PRO A 99 -22.93 -0.88 -4.39
N LEU A 100 -21.89 -0.19 -4.83
CA LEU A 100 -21.74 0.29 -6.21
C LEU A 100 -20.99 -0.74 -7.05
N CYS A 101 -19.71 -0.99 -6.78
CA CYS A 101 -18.88 -1.89 -7.59
C CYS A 101 -19.08 -3.39 -7.27
N GLU A 102 -19.87 -3.76 -6.25
CA GLU A 102 -20.35 -5.15 -6.08
C GLU A 102 -21.69 -5.41 -6.74
N SER A 103 -22.40 -4.35 -7.14
CA SER A 103 -23.59 -4.50 -7.96
C SER A 103 -23.19 -5.03 -9.34
N TYR A 104 -23.84 -6.12 -9.75
CA TYR A 104 -23.55 -6.77 -11.02
C TYR A 104 -23.75 -5.80 -12.18
N SER A 105 -22.75 -5.69 -13.05
CA SER A 105 -22.81 -4.86 -14.26
C SER A 105 -23.09 -3.37 -13.99
N TYR A 106 -22.71 -2.84 -12.82
CA TYR A 106 -22.86 -1.41 -12.51
C TYR A 106 -22.22 -0.50 -13.58
N CYS A 107 -21.10 -0.96 -14.14
CA CYS A 107 -20.35 -0.30 -15.19
C CYS A 107 -20.76 -0.62 -16.63
N ALA A 108 -21.66 -1.58 -16.81
CA ALA A 108 -21.99 -2.19 -18.10
C ALA A 108 -20.77 -2.74 -18.87
N ALA A 109 -20.98 -3.11 -20.13
CA ALA A 109 -19.99 -3.79 -20.98
C ALA A 109 -18.72 -2.96 -21.24
N ASN A 110 -17.58 -3.65 -21.23
CA ASN A 110 -16.26 -3.14 -21.61
C ASN A 110 -15.80 -1.90 -20.81
N ALA A 111 -16.26 -1.78 -19.57
CA ALA A 111 -15.87 -0.75 -18.62
C ALA A 111 -15.40 -1.39 -17.29
N ILE A 112 -14.64 -0.64 -16.50
CA ILE A 112 -14.12 -1.07 -15.20
C ILE A 112 -14.65 -0.16 -14.10
N CYS A 113 -15.17 -0.77 -13.03
CA CYS A 113 -15.62 -0.07 -11.84
C CYS A 113 -14.47 0.15 -10.86
N THR A 114 -14.25 1.41 -10.46
CA THR A 114 -13.17 1.79 -9.54
C THR A 114 -13.77 2.62 -8.41
N ILE A 115 -13.81 2.09 -7.18
CA ILE A 115 -14.48 2.74 -6.02
C ILE A 115 -13.88 4.12 -5.73
N THR A 116 -12.56 4.26 -5.94
CA THR A 116 -11.83 5.54 -5.76
C THR A 116 -11.71 6.36 -7.04
N GLY A 117 -12.28 5.88 -8.15
CA GLY A 117 -12.23 6.50 -9.46
C GLY A 117 -13.13 7.73 -9.53
N ASN A 118 -12.73 8.70 -10.35
CA ASN A 118 -13.55 9.86 -10.68
C ASN A 118 -13.47 10.13 -12.20
N PRO A 119 -14.44 9.65 -12.99
CA PRO A 119 -15.68 8.98 -12.59
C PRO A 119 -15.46 7.56 -12.04
N ILE A 120 -16.41 7.03 -11.27
CA ILE A 120 -16.35 5.66 -10.70
C ILE A 120 -16.31 4.56 -11.77
N CYS A 121 -16.56 4.90 -13.03
CA CYS A 121 -16.48 3.96 -14.15
C CYS A 121 -15.81 4.54 -15.37
N GLU A 122 -14.89 3.75 -15.89
CA GLU A 122 -14.06 4.15 -17.00
C GLU A 122 -14.09 3.07 -18.08
N CYS A 123 -14.11 3.49 -19.33
CA CYS A 123 -13.95 2.54 -20.43
C CYS A 123 -12.56 1.91 -20.37
N LEU A 124 -12.50 0.61 -20.67
CA LEU A 124 -11.23 -0.11 -20.77
C LEU A 124 -10.32 0.57 -21.81
N ARG A 125 -9.01 0.45 -21.63
CA ARG A 125 -8.05 1.09 -22.54
C ARG A 125 -8.23 0.55 -23.97
N GLY A 126 -8.39 1.46 -24.93
CA GLY A 126 -8.73 1.13 -26.33
C GLY A 126 -10.24 1.15 -26.64
N PHE A 127 -11.07 1.50 -25.66
CA PHE A 127 -12.52 1.63 -25.79
C PHE A 127 -12.97 3.08 -25.60
N THR A 128 -14.19 3.36 -26.05
CA THR A 128 -14.87 4.66 -25.98
C THR A 128 -16.33 4.44 -25.56
N PRO A 129 -16.97 5.40 -24.86
CA PRO A 129 -18.38 5.30 -24.52
C PRO A 129 -19.24 5.06 -25.76
N ARG A 130 -20.27 4.20 -25.65
CA ARG A 130 -21.27 4.06 -26.71
C ARG A 130 -22.16 5.31 -26.84
N SER A 131 -22.34 6.04 -25.74
CA SER A 131 -23.07 7.32 -25.72
C SER A 131 -22.28 8.35 -24.93
N GLN A 132 -21.79 9.39 -25.60
CA GLN A 132 -21.03 10.42 -24.91
C GLN A 132 -21.92 11.25 -23.97
N GLU A 133 -23.17 11.49 -24.34
CA GLU A 133 -24.17 12.19 -23.56
C GLU A 133 -24.46 11.50 -22.22
N GLU A 134 -24.68 10.18 -22.19
CA GLU A 134 -24.89 9.42 -20.94
C GLU A 134 -23.67 9.54 -20.01
N TRP A 135 -22.45 9.44 -20.55
CA TRP A 135 -21.23 9.51 -19.75
C TRP A 135 -21.00 10.91 -19.17
N ARG A 136 -21.43 11.97 -19.87
CA ARG A 136 -21.34 13.35 -19.34
C ARG A 136 -22.24 13.57 -18.13
N VAL A 137 -23.35 12.85 -18.04
CA VAL A 137 -24.29 12.89 -16.89
C VAL A 137 -24.08 11.73 -15.92
N LEU A 138 -22.90 11.09 -15.97
CA LEU A 138 -22.52 9.98 -15.07
C LEU A 138 -23.46 8.77 -15.13
N THR A 139 -24.04 8.50 -16.31
CA THR A 139 -24.84 7.31 -16.61
C THR A 139 -24.08 6.40 -17.57
N TRP A 140 -24.07 5.09 -17.32
CA TRP A 140 -23.17 4.17 -18.04
C TRP A 140 -23.86 2.94 -18.61
N SER A 141 -25.19 2.94 -18.66
CA SER A 141 -26.02 1.80 -19.06
C SER A 141 -25.64 1.15 -20.39
N LYS A 142 -25.12 1.93 -21.35
CA LYS A 142 -24.76 1.43 -22.69
C LYS A 142 -23.36 0.79 -22.78
N GLY A 143 -22.59 0.77 -21.69
CA GLY A 143 -21.16 0.44 -21.69
C GLY A 143 -20.32 1.16 -22.75
N CYS A 144 -19.19 0.53 -23.07
CA CYS A 144 -18.19 1.02 -24.00
C CYS A 144 -18.09 0.12 -25.24
N MET A 145 -17.61 0.70 -26.33
CA MET A 145 -17.27 0.00 -27.57
C MET A 145 -15.81 0.23 -27.94
N ARG A 146 -15.25 -0.65 -28.76
CA ARG A 146 -13.88 -0.52 -29.23
C ARG A 146 -13.73 0.75 -30.08
N LYS A 147 -12.63 1.48 -29.88
CA LYS A 147 -12.27 2.61 -30.75
C LYS A 147 -11.98 2.14 -32.17
N THR A 148 -11.22 1.05 -32.27
CA THR A 148 -10.90 0.38 -33.53
C THR A 148 -11.39 -1.07 -33.49
N PRO A 149 -12.19 -1.54 -34.46
CA PRO A 149 -12.61 -2.93 -34.56
C PRO A 149 -11.42 -3.91 -34.66
N LEU A 150 -11.63 -5.14 -34.19
CA LEU A 150 -10.67 -6.22 -34.41
C LEU A 150 -10.82 -6.73 -35.84
N ALA A 151 -9.69 -6.98 -36.51
CA ALA A 151 -9.65 -7.49 -37.87
C ALA A 151 -9.16 -8.96 -37.93
N CYS A 152 -8.81 -9.54 -36.78
CA CYS A 152 -8.11 -10.82 -36.68
C CYS A 152 -6.86 -10.87 -37.57
N ALA A 153 -6.17 -9.73 -37.68
CA ALA A 153 -5.03 -9.55 -38.58
C ALA A 153 -3.69 -9.68 -37.85
N LYS A 154 -2.61 -9.87 -38.61
CA LYS A 154 -1.25 -9.85 -38.05
C LYS A 154 -0.97 -8.50 -37.39
N GLY A 155 -0.43 -8.54 -36.17
CA GLY A 155 -0.04 -7.36 -35.40
C GLY A 155 -1.03 -6.92 -34.32
N GLU A 156 -2.18 -7.58 -34.19
CA GLU A 156 -3.00 -7.47 -32.98
C GLU A 156 -2.22 -7.91 -31.73
N GLY A 157 -2.59 -7.36 -30.59
CA GLY A 157 -1.90 -7.63 -29.34
C GLY A 157 -2.80 -7.41 -28.14
N PHE A 158 -2.20 -7.42 -26.96
CA PHE A 158 -2.94 -7.34 -25.71
C PHE A 158 -2.45 -6.20 -24.83
N VAL A 159 -3.38 -5.62 -24.09
CA VAL A 159 -3.11 -4.69 -23.00
C VAL A 159 -3.46 -5.38 -21.69
N LYS A 160 -2.51 -5.36 -20.77
CA LYS A 160 -2.70 -5.86 -19.41
C LYS A 160 -3.51 -4.85 -18.59
N VAL A 161 -4.58 -5.31 -17.98
CA VAL A 161 -5.31 -4.64 -16.90
C VAL A 161 -5.01 -5.39 -15.63
N ALA A 162 -4.20 -4.77 -14.77
CA ALA A 162 -3.68 -5.43 -13.60
C ALA A 162 -4.68 -5.36 -12.44
N ALA A 163 -4.63 -6.37 -11.59
CA ALA A 163 -5.31 -6.37 -10.31
C ALA A 163 -6.83 -6.13 -10.38
N VAL A 164 -7.53 -6.96 -11.15
CA VAL A 164 -8.98 -6.86 -11.33
C VAL A 164 -9.72 -8.09 -10.81
N LYS A 165 -10.98 -7.89 -10.44
CA LYS A 165 -11.98 -8.95 -10.52
C LYS A 165 -12.20 -9.26 -12.00
N LEU A 166 -12.06 -10.52 -12.37
CA LEU A 166 -12.31 -10.95 -13.74
C LEU A 166 -13.76 -10.66 -14.18
N PRO A 167 -14.01 -10.54 -15.49
CA PRO A 167 -15.36 -10.46 -16.01
C PRO A 167 -16.19 -11.68 -15.62
N ASP A 168 -17.50 -11.59 -15.81
CA ASP A 168 -18.37 -12.75 -15.67
C ASP A 168 -17.96 -13.93 -16.57
N MET A 169 -18.41 -15.13 -16.20
CA MET A 169 -17.97 -16.39 -16.79
C MET A 169 -18.96 -16.93 -17.83
N PHE A 170 -19.82 -16.09 -18.42
CA PHE A 170 -20.87 -16.56 -19.34
C PHE A 170 -20.33 -17.02 -20.70
N GLU A 171 -19.44 -16.23 -21.31
CA GLU A 171 -18.84 -16.52 -22.62
C GLU A 171 -17.35 -16.79 -22.49
N VAL A 172 -16.99 -17.76 -21.63
CA VAL A 172 -15.60 -18.13 -21.34
C VAL A 172 -15.30 -19.57 -21.75
N SER A 173 -14.17 -19.80 -22.40
CA SER A 173 -13.58 -21.13 -22.55
C SER A 173 -12.42 -21.28 -21.57
N SER A 174 -12.31 -22.43 -20.90
CA SER A 174 -11.26 -22.70 -19.92
C SER A 174 -10.40 -23.92 -20.28
N ASP A 175 -9.09 -23.81 -20.08
CA ASP A 175 -8.17 -24.95 -20.15
C ASP A 175 -7.13 -24.85 -19.03
N LYS A 176 -7.14 -25.81 -18.10
CA LYS A 176 -6.25 -25.79 -16.92
C LYS A 176 -4.81 -26.21 -17.23
N SER A 177 -4.58 -26.88 -18.36
CA SER A 177 -3.27 -27.40 -18.74
C SER A 177 -2.36 -26.35 -19.37
N MET A 178 -2.97 -25.31 -19.94
CA MET A 178 -2.26 -24.27 -20.69
C MET A 178 -1.48 -23.32 -19.77
N SER A 179 -0.29 -22.93 -20.21
CA SER A 179 0.43 -21.79 -19.67
C SER A 179 -0.17 -20.47 -20.15
N LEU A 180 0.12 -19.37 -19.44
CA LEU A 180 -0.31 -18.02 -19.85
C LEU A 180 0.14 -17.64 -21.27
N LYS A 181 1.34 -18.11 -21.68
CA LYS A 181 1.87 -17.85 -23.03
C LYS A 181 1.12 -18.63 -24.10
N GLU A 182 0.84 -19.91 -23.84
CA GLU A 182 0.01 -20.71 -24.75
C GLU A 182 -1.40 -20.15 -24.84
N CYS A 183 -1.95 -19.66 -23.73
CA CYS A 183 -3.26 -18.99 -23.67
C CYS A 183 -3.29 -17.74 -24.57
N GLN A 184 -2.23 -16.93 -24.52
CA GLN A 184 -2.07 -15.78 -25.41
C GLN A 184 -2.05 -16.21 -26.89
N GLU A 185 -1.27 -17.23 -27.23
CA GLU A 185 -1.15 -17.72 -28.60
C GLU A 185 -2.46 -18.34 -29.12
N ALA A 186 -3.17 -19.09 -28.29
CA ALA A 186 -4.48 -19.63 -28.61
C ALA A 186 -5.52 -18.53 -28.81
N CYS A 187 -5.54 -17.52 -27.94
CA CYS A 187 -6.42 -16.37 -28.09
C CYS A 187 -6.13 -15.62 -29.40
N LEU A 188 -4.86 -15.42 -29.78
CA LEU A 188 -4.53 -14.79 -31.06
C LEU A 188 -5.02 -15.59 -32.28
N LYS A 189 -4.91 -16.93 -32.21
CA LYS A 189 -5.40 -17.83 -33.27
C LYS A 189 -6.93 -17.82 -33.39
N SER A 190 -7.64 -17.61 -32.28
CA SER A 190 -9.10 -17.55 -32.26
C SER A 190 -9.61 -16.13 -32.55
N CYS A 191 -10.25 -15.91 -33.70
CA CYS A 191 -10.77 -14.58 -34.04
C CYS A 191 -11.92 -14.09 -33.15
N SER A 192 -12.60 -15.00 -32.45
CA SER A 192 -13.64 -14.64 -31.48
C SER A 192 -13.05 -14.21 -30.12
N CYS A 193 -11.81 -14.58 -29.81
CA CYS A 193 -11.21 -14.25 -28.52
C CYS A 193 -10.95 -12.75 -28.37
N LYS A 194 -11.52 -12.15 -27.33
CA LYS A 194 -11.44 -10.73 -26.99
C LYS A 194 -10.56 -10.44 -25.77
N ALA A 195 -10.41 -11.38 -24.85
CA ALA A 195 -9.51 -11.27 -23.71
C ALA A 195 -9.10 -12.64 -23.16
N TYR A 196 -8.02 -12.69 -22.38
CA TYR A 196 -7.61 -13.90 -21.66
C TYR A 196 -7.03 -13.60 -20.27
N ALA A 197 -6.98 -14.62 -19.41
CA ALA A 197 -6.36 -14.59 -18.09
C ALA A 197 -5.92 -16.00 -17.67
N ASN A 198 -5.11 -16.12 -16.61
CA ASN A 198 -4.90 -17.43 -15.96
C ASN A 198 -6.22 -17.92 -15.33
N SER A 199 -6.43 -19.23 -15.17
CA SER A 199 -7.58 -19.76 -14.42
C SER A 199 -7.26 -20.02 -12.94
N ASP A 200 -5.99 -20.28 -12.63
CA ASP A 200 -5.45 -20.41 -11.28
C ASP A 200 -4.31 -19.42 -11.09
N VAL A 201 -4.32 -18.65 -10.00
CA VAL A 201 -3.28 -17.65 -9.66
C VAL A 201 -2.26 -18.18 -8.65
N THR A 202 -2.41 -19.41 -8.16
CA THR A 202 -1.46 -20.05 -7.24
C THR A 202 -0.13 -20.37 -7.95
N LYS A 203 0.96 -20.42 -7.17
CA LYS A 203 2.30 -20.84 -7.63
C LYS A 203 2.84 -20.13 -8.89
N GLY A 204 2.50 -18.86 -9.09
CA GLY A 204 2.95 -18.07 -10.24
C GLY A 204 1.98 -18.02 -11.41
N GLY A 205 0.81 -18.66 -11.28
CA GLY A 205 -0.29 -18.60 -12.24
C GLY A 205 -0.24 -19.74 -13.28
N SER A 206 -1.37 -20.41 -13.49
CA SER A 206 -1.52 -21.50 -14.45
C SER A 206 -2.95 -21.57 -15.02
N GLY A 207 -3.10 -22.34 -16.09
CA GLY A 207 -4.36 -22.46 -16.82
C GLY A 207 -4.72 -21.22 -17.62
N CYS A 208 -5.83 -21.31 -18.34
CA CYS A 208 -6.27 -20.34 -19.34
C CYS A 208 -7.77 -20.14 -19.24
N LEU A 209 -8.20 -18.88 -19.26
CA LEU A 209 -9.56 -18.42 -19.47
C LEU A 209 -9.54 -17.50 -20.70
N MET A 210 -10.42 -17.72 -21.66
CA MET A 210 -10.56 -16.87 -22.86
C MET A 210 -12.01 -16.44 -23.03
N TRP A 211 -12.24 -15.14 -23.16
CA TRP A 211 -13.57 -14.56 -23.37
C TRP A 211 -13.84 -14.29 -24.85
N SER A 212 -15.02 -14.68 -25.33
CA SER A 212 -15.53 -14.33 -26.66
C SER A 212 -16.54 -13.18 -26.65
N GLY A 213 -17.09 -12.85 -25.49
CA GLY A 213 -18.17 -11.89 -25.29
C GLY A 213 -17.72 -10.48 -24.93
N ASP A 214 -18.69 -9.60 -24.70
CA ASP A 214 -18.42 -8.32 -24.05
C ASP A 214 -17.92 -8.58 -22.61
N LEU A 215 -16.95 -7.79 -22.15
CA LEU A 215 -16.36 -7.98 -20.83
C LEU A 215 -17.20 -7.22 -19.80
N ILE A 216 -17.96 -7.94 -18.97
CA ILE A 216 -18.95 -7.36 -18.03
C ILE A 216 -18.55 -7.65 -16.58
N ASP A 217 -18.96 -6.79 -15.66
CA ASP A 217 -18.79 -6.97 -14.20
C ASP A 217 -17.33 -6.93 -13.69
N ILE A 218 -16.48 -6.17 -14.39
CA ILE A 218 -15.08 -5.91 -14.04
C ILE A 218 -14.99 -4.81 -12.98
N ARG A 219 -14.18 -5.05 -11.93
CA ARG A 219 -13.81 -4.01 -10.97
C ARG A 219 -12.34 -4.03 -10.62
N ASP A 220 -11.82 -2.89 -10.19
CA ASP A 220 -10.49 -2.80 -9.59
C ASP A 220 -10.45 -3.53 -8.23
N MET A 221 -9.31 -4.11 -7.91
CA MET A 221 -9.08 -4.79 -6.64
C MET A 221 -7.78 -4.26 -6.02
N PRO A 222 -7.82 -3.18 -5.22
CA PRO A 222 -6.63 -2.53 -4.69
C PRO A 222 -5.94 -3.31 -3.56
N VAL A 223 -6.45 -4.49 -3.17
CA VAL A 223 -5.93 -5.30 -2.06
C VAL A 223 -4.74 -6.13 -2.51
N LYS A 224 -3.64 -6.09 -1.74
CA LYS A 224 -2.48 -6.99 -1.93
C LYS A 224 -2.84 -8.40 -1.43
N GLY A 225 -2.82 -9.36 -2.33
CA GLY A 225 -3.02 -10.78 -2.02
C GLY A 225 -3.99 -11.41 -3.01
N SER A 226 -3.44 -12.13 -4.00
CA SER A 226 -4.14 -12.86 -5.05
C SER A 226 -5.01 -11.99 -5.96
N VAL A 227 -4.36 -11.21 -6.83
CA VAL A 227 -5.07 -10.45 -7.85
C VAL A 227 -4.78 -10.98 -9.24
N GLN A 228 -5.83 -11.09 -10.03
CA GLN A 228 -5.80 -11.66 -11.36
C GLN A 228 -5.58 -10.54 -12.37
N ASP A 229 -4.73 -10.81 -13.34
CA ASP A 229 -4.46 -9.91 -14.45
C ASP A 229 -5.33 -10.32 -15.64
N LEU A 230 -5.97 -9.33 -16.26
CA LEU A 230 -6.78 -9.53 -17.46
C LEU A 230 -6.02 -8.95 -18.67
N TYR A 231 -5.93 -9.72 -19.75
CA TYR A 231 -5.26 -9.32 -20.98
C TYR A 231 -6.29 -9.08 -22.08
N ILE A 232 -6.51 -7.82 -22.44
CA ILE A 232 -7.56 -7.44 -23.40
C ILE A 232 -6.94 -7.30 -24.78
N ARG A 233 -7.51 -8.00 -25.77
CA ARG A 233 -7.08 -7.94 -27.16
C ARG A 233 -7.44 -6.59 -27.77
N LEU A 234 -6.53 -5.95 -28.48
CA LEU A 234 -6.72 -4.71 -29.22
C LEU A 234 -6.15 -4.81 -30.63
N SER A 235 -6.60 -3.92 -31.52
CA SER A 235 -6.09 -3.81 -32.89
C SER A 235 -4.61 -3.40 -32.92
N ALA A 236 -3.91 -3.72 -34.01
CA ALA A 236 -2.52 -3.32 -34.20
C ALA A 236 -2.31 -1.79 -34.12
N SER A 237 -3.26 -1.00 -34.64
CA SER A 237 -3.22 0.46 -34.59
C SER A 237 -3.31 1.00 -33.16
N GLU A 238 -4.16 0.42 -32.31
CA GLU A 238 -4.29 0.79 -30.90
C GLU A 238 -3.05 0.37 -30.10
N ILE A 239 -2.50 -0.83 -30.34
CA ILE A 239 -1.25 -1.26 -29.69
C ILE A 239 -0.10 -0.32 -30.04
N LYS A 240 0.02 0.07 -31.32
CA LYS A 240 1.02 1.03 -31.78
C LYS A 240 0.80 2.42 -31.16
N SER A 241 -0.42 2.93 -31.15
CA SER A 241 -0.73 4.23 -30.55
C SER A 241 -0.39 4.27 -29.05
N ILE A 242 -0.65 3.17 -28.33
CA ILE A 242 -0.30 3.00 -26.93
C ILE A 242 1.23 2.96 -26.74
N SER A 243 1.95 2.23 -27.58
CA SER A 243 3.41 2.15 -27.56
C SER A 243 4.06 3.51 -27.83
N ASP A 244 3.58 4.22 -28.85
CA ASP A 244 4.10 5.54 -29.24
C ASP A 244 3.81 6.60 -28.16
N ALA A 245 2.63 6.57 -27.55
CA ALA A 245 2.29 7.43 -26.41
C ALA A 245 3.22 7.17 -25.21
N ASN A 246 3.50 5.90 -24.90
CA ASN A 246 4.42 5.54 -23.82
C ASN A 246 5.86 6.00 -24.12
N LYS A 247 6.35 5.81 -25.35
CA LYS A 247 7.67 6.31 -25.79
C LYS A 247 7.77 7.83 -25.70
N ARG A 248 6.71 8.55 -26.09
CA ARG A 248 6.65 10.01 -25.96
C ARG A 248 6.69 10.44 -24.50
N LYS A 249 5.95 9.76 -23.61
CA LYS A 249 5.99 10.03 -22.16
C LYS A 249 7.38 9.79 -21.58
N GLN A 250 8.03 8.67 -21.94
CA GLN A 250 9.39 8.36 -21.51
C GLN A 250 10.39 9.41 -22.01
N ARG A 251 10.30 9.79 -23.29
CA ARG A 251 11.14 10.84 -23.88
C ARG A 251 10.93 12.18 -23.18
N ASN A 252 9.69 12.57 -22.88
CA ASN A 252 9.40 13.80 -22.15
C ASN A 252 9.92 13.77 -20.71
N VAL A 253 9.84 12.63 -20.01
CA VAL A 253 10.44 12.45 -18.68
C VAL A 253 11.95 12.62 -18.76
N VAL A 254 12.60 11.98 -19.74
CA VAL A 254 14.05 12.11 -19.97
C VAL A 254 14.43 13.55 -20.28
N PHE A 255 13.73 14.24 -21.20
CA PHE A 255 14.00 15.66 -21.49
C PHE A 255 13.79 16.56 -20.26
N SER A 256 12.74 16.33 -19.47
CA SER A 256 12.49 17.10 -18.25
C SER A 256 13.57 16.87 -17.18
N ALA A 257 14.10 15.65 -17.07
CA ALA A 257 15.20 15.31 -16.19
C ALA A 257 16.55 15.89 -16.68
N SER A 258 16.77 15.94 -17.99
CA SER A 258 17.97 16.56 -18.58
C SER A 258 17.97 18.08 -18.43
N LEU A 259 16.82 18.74 -18.59
CA LEU A 259 16.71 20.20 -18.45
C LEU A 259 16.93 20.65 -17.00
N THR A 260 16.40 19.90 -16.03
CA THR A 260 16.64 20.16 -14.60
C THR A 260 18.09 19.87 -14.21
N SER A 261 18.69 18.79 -14.70
CA SER A 261 20.11 18.50 -14.49
C SER A 261 21.02 19.59 -15.08
N GLY A 262 20.76 20.03 -16.30
CA GLY A 262 21.50 21.13 -16.95
C GLY A 262 21.39 22.46 -16.20
N ALA A 263 20.18 22.83 -15.75
CA ALA A 263 19.98 24.03 -14.95
C ALA A 263 20.68 23.95 -13.58
N CYS A 264 20.65 22.79 -12.92
CA CYS A 264 21.38 22.55 -11.68
C CYS A 264 22.90 22.66 -11.88
N LEU A 265 23.45 22.06 -12.94
CA LEU A 265 24.88 22.18 -13.27
C LEU A 265 25.30 23.62 -13.58
N PHE A 266 24.45 24.37 -14.28
CA PHE A 266 24.70 25.79 -14.56
C PHE A 266 24.63 26.64 -13.27
N GLY A 267 23.66 26.35 -12.39
CA GLY A 267 23.54 26.98 -11.08
C GLY A 267 24.74 26.68 -10.18
N VAL A 268 25.21 25.44 -10.15
CA VAL A 268 26.43 25.04 -9.41
C VAL A 268 27.67 25.69 -10.01
N ALA A 269 27.78 25.80 -11.34
CA ALA A 269 28.90 26.49 -11.98
C ALA A 269 28.92 27.99 -11.61
N LEU A 270 27.77 28.67 -11.65
CA LEU A 270 27.64 30.07 -11.23
C LEU A 270 27.94 30.23 -9.73
N TRP A 271 27.48 29.29 -8.90
CA TRP A 271 27.77 29.27 -7.46
C TRP A 271 29.27 29.06 -7.19
N CYS A 272 29.93 28.12 -7.89
CA CYS A 272 31.36 27.89 -7.81
C CYS A 272 32.19 29.10 -8.26
N ILE A 273 31.75 29.80 -9.30
CA ILE A 273 32.39 31.05 -9.77
C ILE A 273 32.22 32.13 -8.70
N ALA A 274 31.01 32.33 -8.17
CA ALA A 274 30.75 33.28 -7.08
C ALA A 274 31.54 32.94 -5.81
N TRP A 275 31.65 31.65 -5.47
CA TRP A 275 32.42 31.15 -4.34
C TRP A 275 33.92 31.38 -4.54
N LYS A 276 34.49 31.10 -5.73
CA LYS A 276 35.89 31.39 -6.05
C LYS A 276 36.21 32.88 -5.99
N LEU A 277 35.30 33.74 -6.47
CA LEU A 277 35.46 35.19 -6.36
C LEU A 277 35.41 35.66 -4.90
N ARG A 278 34.58 35.02 -4.06
CA ARG A 278 34.45 35.31 -2.63
C ARG A 278 35.59 34.74 -1.77
N ASN A 279 36.22 33.64 -2.19
CA ASN A 279 37.27 32.93 -1.45
C ASN A 279 38.71 33.23 -1.87
N ARG A 280 38.95 34.21 -2.76
CA ARG A 280 40.32 34.76 -2.98
C ARG A 280 40.96 35.39 -1.73
N GLY A 281 40.25 35.46 -0.60
CA GLY A 281 40.75 36.04 0.65
C GLY A 281 41.06 35.07 1.81
N LYS A 282 40.81 33.76 1.75
CA LYS A 282 41.09 32.86 2.89
C LYS A 282 41.50 31.45 2.44
N ALA A 283 42.80 31.19 2.48
CA ALA A 283 43.38 29.86 2.34
C ALA A 283 43.56 29.21 3.72
N GLY A 284 43.14 27.94 3.84
CA GLY A 284 43.56 27.03 4.90
C GLY A 284 42.43 26.36 5.69
N LYS A 285 41.99 25.17 5.25
CA LYS A 285 41.94 23.92 6.03
C LYS A 285 41.17 22.83 5.27
N THR A 286 41.73 21.63 5.32
CA THR A 286 41.23 20.34 4.85
C THR A 286 39.77 20.09 5.24
N LYS A 287 38.95 19.63 4.29
CA LYS A 287 37.56 19.20 4.52
C LYS A 287 37.31 17.81 3.93
N ASP A 288 36.95 16.89 4.83
CA ASP A 288 36.15 15.70 4.53
C ASP A 288 34.84 16.09 3.85
N GLU A 289 34.28 15.19 3.04
CA GLU A 289 33.05 15.37 2.25
C GLU A 289 31.89 15.88 3.13
N ASP A 290 31.50 17.15 2.93
CA ASP A 290 30.43 17.85 3.69
C ASP A 290 29.08 17.13 3.51
N LEU A 291 28.57 16.54 4.59
CA LEU A 291 27.14 16.34 4.79
C LEU A 291 26.50 17.73 4.95
N ASP A 292 25.57 18.08 4.05
CA ASP A 292 24.89 19.38 3.99
C ASP A 292 23.81 19.51 5.10
N LEU A 293 24.16 19.12 6.33
CA LEU A 293 23.29 19.16 7.51
C LEU A 293 23.48 20.49 8.25
N PRO A 294 22.39 21.25 8.56
CA PRO A 294 22.51 22.49 9.31
C PRO A 294 23.12 22.29 10.69
N THR A 295 24.20 23.02 10.98
CA THR A 295 24.81 23.06 12.31
C THR A 295 24.23 24.21 13.12
N PHE A 296 23.72 23.91 14.30
CA PHE A 296 23.21 24.90 15.26
C PHE A 296 24.25 25.17 16.34
N ASP A 297 24.32 26.41 16.82
CA ASP A 297 25.14 26.77 17.97
C ASP A 297 24.47 26.33 19.28
N LEU A 298 25.30 26.00 20.27
CA LEU A 298 24.82 25.54 21.57
C LEU A 298 23.95 26.61 22.24
N ALA A 299 24.24 27.90 22.04
CA ALA A 299 23.46 29.00 22.61
C ALA A 299 22.01 29.03 22.09
N THR A 300 21.78 28.76 20.81
CA THR A 300 20.43 28.66 20.24
C THR A 300 19.67 27.48 20.84
N ILE A 301 20.29 26.30 20.93
CA ILE A 301 19.66 25.11 21.53
C ILE A 301 19.38 25.33 23.02
N PHE A 302 20.34 25.92 23.73
CA PHE A 302 20.24 26.24 25.15
C PHE A 302 19.08 27.20 25.40
N THR A 303 18.90 28.21 24.56
CA THR A 303 17.76 29.14 24.65
C THR A 303 16.45 28.44 24.30
N ALA A 304 16.41 27.70 23.19
CA ALA A 304 15.21 27.03 22.69
C ALA A 304 14.64 25.99 23.67
N THR A 305 15.51 25.33 24.44
CA THR A 305 15.14 24.32 25.44
C THR A 305 14.91 24.90 26.84
N ASN A 306 14.97 26.23 26.99
CA ASN A 306 14.96 26.91 28.28
C ASN A 306 16.03 26.37 29.24
N LYS A 307 17.29 26.41 28.80
CA LYS A 307 18.48 25.95 29.52
C LYS A 307 18.45 24.45 29.86
N PHE A 308 17.92 23.63 28.96
CA PHE A 308 17.68 22.20 29.21
C PHE A 308 16.87 21.94 30.49
N SER A 309 15.85 22.78 30.75
CA SER A 309 14.98 22.64 31.91
C SER A 309 14.38 21.23 31.98
N THR A 310 14.33 20.67 33.19
CA THR A 310 13.69 19.36 33.46
C THR A 310 12.21 19.37 33.09
N THR A 311 11.54 20.53 33.12
CA THR A 311 10.15 20.70 32.68
C THR A 311 9.95 20.43 31.18
N ASN A 312 11.02 20.56 30.39
CA ASN A 312 11.02 20.31 28.96
C ASN A 312 11.55 18.92 28.60
N MET A 313 11.92 18.09 29.58
CA MET A 313 12.42 16.74 29.32
C MET A 313 11.27 15.85 28.83
N ILE A 314 11.46 15.22 27.66
CA ILE A 314 10.47 14.36 27.01
C ILE A 314 10.87 12.88 27.00
N GLY A 315 12.14 12.57 27.30
CA GLY A 315 12.61 11.20 27.42
C GLY A 315 14.01 11.12 28.02
N ALA A 316 14.30 10.01 28.70
CA ALA A 316 15.62 9.68 29.23
C ALA A 316 15.88 8.19 28.98
N GLY A 317 17.06 7.85 28.45
CA GLY A 317 17.43 6.46 28.17
C GLY A 317 18.94 6.28 27.99
N GLY A 318 19.36 5.06 27.64
CA GLY A 318 20.78 4.72 27.43
C GLY A 318 21.48 5.57 26.36
N PHE A 319 20.70 6.17 25.46
CA PHE A 319 21.17 7.02 24.37
C PHE A 319 21.19 8.52 24.71
N GLY A 320 20.98 8.90 25.96
CA GLY A 320 21.00 10.30 26.42
C GLY A 320 19.64 10.87 26.80
N LEU A 321 19.57 12.20 26.85
CA LEU A 321 18.40 12.96 27.32
C LEU A 321 17.73 13.69 26.16
N ALA A 322 16.41 13.57 26.06
CA ALA A 322 15.60 14.24 25.05
C ALA A 322 14.80 15.39 25.67
N TYR A 323 14.83 16.56 25.03
CA TYR A 323 14.12 17.76 25.48
C TYR A 323 13.24 18.32 24.36
N LYS A 324 12.08 18.86 24.72
CA LYS A 324 11.26 19.72 23.85
C LYS A 324 11.85 21.13 23.85
N GLY A 325 11.91 21.75 22.70
CA GLY A 325 12.30 23.15 22.55
C GLY A 325 11.43 23.89 21.55
N LYS A 326 11.57 25.20 21.53
CA LYS A 326 10.95 26.08 20.54
C LYS A 326 11.98 27.08 20.03
N LEU A 327 12.25 27.06 18.73
CA LEU A 327 13.16 28.01 18.10
C LEU A 327 12.53 29.41 18.09
N CYS A 328 13.36 30.45 17.92
CA CYS A 328 12.89 31.84 17.79
C CYS A 328 11.94 32.05 16.60
N THR A 329 12.05 31.20 15.57
CA THR A 329 11.15 31.14 14.42
C THR A 329 9.76 30.60 14.76
N GLY A 330 9.56 30.10 15.98
CA GLY A 330 8.31 29.49 16.43
C GLY A 330 8.21 27.99 16.20
N GLN A 331 9.17 27.38 15.50
CA GLN A 331 9.21 25.95 15.22
C GLN A 331 9.47 25.13 16.50
N GLU A 332 8.60 24.16 16.79
CA GLU A 332 8.82 23.19 17.87
C GLU A 332 9.80 22.11 17.44
N ILE A 333 10.74 21.78 18.34
CA ILE A 333 11.83 20.83 18.08
C ILE A 333 11.97 19.83 19.23
N ALA A 334 12.54 18.67 18.92
CA ALA A 334 13.02 17.71 19.91
C ALA A 334 14.55 17.64 19.83
N THR A 335 15.24 17.83 20.95
CA THR A 335 16.72 17.80 21.01
C THR A 335 17.17 16.60 21.82
N LYS A 336 17.93 15.69 21.20
CA LYS A 336 18.55 14.54 21.86
C LYS A 336 20.01 14.90 22.18
N ARG A 337 20.29 15.13 23.46
CA ARG A 337 21.63 15.40 23.99
C ARG A 337 22.26 14.08 24.41
N LEU A 338 23.32 13.68 23.71
CA LEU A 338 24.01 12.42 23.98
C LEU A 338 24.90 12.57 25.22
N SER A 339 25.07 11.48 25.97
CA SER A 339 25.90 11.47 27.18
C SER A 339 27.39 11.27 26.82
N ASN A 340 28.29 11.94 27.54
CA ASN A 340 29.74 11.89 27.30
C ASN A 340 30.45 10.58 27.71
N ASN A 341 29.72 9.61 28.25
CA ASN A 341 30.34 8.56 29.06
C ASN A 341 30.78 7.29 28.29
N SER A 342 30.77 7.28 26.94
CA SER A 342 31.26 6.12 26.18
C SER A 342 31.68 6.43 24.75
N GLY A 343 32.71 5.75 24.23
CA GLY A 343 33.08 5.79 22.81
C GLY A 343 31.95 5.32 21.87
N GLN A 344 31.03 4.50 22.39
CA GLN A 344 29.85 4.04 21.68
C GLN A 344 28.86 5.18 21.33
N SER A 345 28.66 6.13 22.24
CA SER A 345 27.77 7.28 22.00
C SER A 345 28.21 8.16 20.82
N LEU A 346 29.52 8.25 20.58
CA LEU A 346 30.08 9.02 19.46
C LEU A 346 29.93 8.27 18.12
N GLU A 347 30.04 6.95 18.13
CA GLU A 347 29.77 6.12 16.95
C GLU A 347 28.30 6.17 16.56
N GLU A 348 27.39 6.07 17.53
CA GLU A 348 25.95 6.19 17.31
C GLU A 348 25.57 7.59 16.78
N PHE A 349 26.19 8.66 17.31
CA PHE A 349 26.03 10.01 16.78
C PHE A 349 26.44 10.10 15.31
N LYS A 350 27.64 9.64 14.98
CA LYS A 350 28.17 9.69 13.62
C LYS A 350 27.31 8.89 12.67
N ASN A 351 26.90 7.68 13.09
CA ASN A 351 26.06 6.79 12.32
C ASN A 351 24.68 7.41 12.07
N GLU A 352 24.07 7.99 13.12
CA GLU A 352 22.78 8.65 12.99
C GLU A 352 22.88 9.84 12.02
N VAL A 353 23.85 10.74 12.20
CA VAL A 353 24.08 11.87 11.27
C VAL A 353 24.34 11.39 9.84
N GLU A 354 25.14 10.33 9.64
CA GLU A 354 25.45 9.81 8.30
C GLU A 354 24.23 9.19 7.61
N VAL A 355 23.40 8.46 8.37
CA VAL A 355 22.24 7.73 7.86
C VAL A 355 21.04 8.66 7.69
N ILE A 356 20.57 9.29 8.77
CA ILE A 356 19.30 10.03 8.73
C ILE A 356 19.40 11.33 7.92
N ALA A 357 20.58 11.97 7.84
CA ALA A 357 20.75 13.16 7.01
C ALA A 357 20.56 12.88 5.50
N LYS A 358 20.74 11.62 5.07
CA LYS A 358 20.54 11.20 3.68
C LYS A 358 19.12 10.69 3.40
N LEU A 359 18.27 10.61 4.42
CA LEU A 359 16.94 10.02 4.34
C LEU A 359 15.86 11.09 4.48
N GLN A 360 14.91 11.07 3.55
CA GLN A 360 13.74 11.94 3.63
C GLN A 360 12.50 11.15 3.22
N HIS A 361 11.64 10.85 4.19
CA HIS A 361 10.42 10.11 3.93
C HIS A 361 9.34 10.47 4.95
N ARG A 362 8.06 10.43 4.54
CA ARG A 362 6.92 10.83 5.37
C ARG A 362 6.73 9.99 6.64
N ASN A 363 7.29 8.78 6.67
CA ASN A 363 7.24 7.83 7.79
C ASN A 363 8.59 7.65 8.50
N LEU A 364 9.52 8.58 8.32
CA LEU A 364 10.77 8.67 9.08
C LEU A 364 10.80 10.03 9.80
N VAL A 365 11.38 10.08 10.99
CA VAL A 365 11.56 11.35 11.70
C VAL A 365 12.67 12.14 11.02
N ALA A 366 12.38 13.39 10.66
CA ALA A 366 13.35 14.28 10.03
C ALA A 366 14.35 14.84 11.05
N LEU A 367 15.64 14.66 10.75
CA LEU A 367 16.72 15.38 11.43
C LEU A 367 16.82 16.79 10.83
N LEU A 368 16.63 17.80 11.66
CA LEU A 368 16.69 19.21 11.27
C LEU A 368 18.13 19.74 11.29
N GLY A 369 18.97 19.17 12.16
CA GLY A 369 20.36 19.56 12.27
C GLY A 369 21.05 18.94 13.47
N CYS A 370 22.31 19.33 13.68
CA CYS A 370 23.09 18.91 14.83
C CYS A 370 23.86 20.07 15.46
N CYS A 371 24.31 19.90 16.70
CA CYS A 371 25.25 20.78 17.35
C CYS A 371 26.46 19.95 17.80
N ILE A 372 27.62 20.37 17.35
CA ILE A 372 28.93 19.82 17.71
C ILE A 372 29.76 20.98 18.23
N GLN A 373 29.75 21.20 19.54
CA GLN A 373 30.54 22.26 20.19
C GLN A 373 31.20 21.70 21.44
N ASN A 374 32.52 21.81 21.55
CA ASN A 374 33.31 21.19 22.62
C ASN A 374 33.01 19.67 22.71
N GLU A 375 32.60 19.21 23.90
CA GLU A 375 32.19 17.83 24.13
C GLU A 375 30.68 17.60 23.91
N GLU A 376 29.90 18.65 23.63
CA GLU A 376 28.46 18.50 23.39
C GLU A 376 28.17 17.90 22.01
N ARG A 377 27.33 16.88 22.00
CA ARG A 377 26.78 16.24 20.78
C ARG A 377 25.26 16.21 20.91
N ILE A 378 24.60 17.05 20.12
CA ILE A 378 23.14 17.22 20.18
C ILE A 378 22.56 17.05 18.79
N LEU A 379 21.54 16.21 18.68
CA LEU A 379 20.75 16.00 17.47
C LEU A 379 19.41 16.72 17.62
N MET A 380 18.99 17.44 16.58
CA MET A 380 17.75 18.20 16.56
C MET A 380 16.79 17.59 15.55
N TYR A 381 15.61 17.19 16.00
CA TYR A 381 14.55 16.60 15.19
C TYR A 381 13.29 17.46 15.20
N GLU A 382 12.42 17.21 14.23
CA GLU A 382 11.02 17.65 14.33
C GLU A 382 10.35 17.07 15.60
N TYR A 383 9.56 17.90 16.28
CA TYR A 383 8.86 17.47 17.49
C TYR A 383 7.65 16.58 17.16
N MET A 384 7.50 15.49 17.92
CA MET A 384 6.41 14.53 17.79
C MET A 384 5.45 14.64 18.98
N PRO A 385 4.29 15.30 18.82
CA PRO A 385 3.43 15.68 19.94
C PRO A 385 2.67 14.50 20.56
N ASN A 386 2.38 13.45 19.78
CA ASN A 386 1.64 12.29 20.25
C ASN A 386 2.54 11.19 20.85
N LYS A 387 3.82 11.49 21.13
CA LYS A 387 4.79 10.57 21.77
C LYS A 387 5.01 9.28 20.96
N SER A 388 5.61 8.27 21.59
CA SER A 388 5.93 6.98 21.02
C SER A 388 4.74 6.00 21.05
N LEU A 389 4.76 5.01 20.17
CA LEU A 389 3.69 4.03 20.01
C LEU A 389 3.56 3.10 21.22
N ASP A 390 4.65 2.79 21.90
CA ASP A 390 4.67 2.00 23.14
C ASP A 390 3.76 2.60 24.25
N CYS A 391 3.64 3.93 24.30
CA CYS A 391 2.76 4.67 25.21
C CYS A 391 1.27 4.41 24.95
N TYR A 392 0.89 3.79 23.83
CA TYR A 392 -0.49 3.41 23.53
C TYR A 392 -0.69 1.90 23.54
N ILE A 393 0.37 1.14 23.32
CA ILE A 393 0.33 -0.33 23.38
C ILE A 393 0.37 -0.81 24.83
N PHE A 394 1.22 -0.23 25.68
CA PHE A 394 1.50 -0.75 27.02
C PHE A 394 0.90 0.10 28.16
N ASP A 395 0.47 1.33 27.90
CA ASP A 395 -0.24 2.15 28.89
C ASP A 395 -1.75 1.87 28.81
N GLY A 396 -2.27 1.09 29.76
CA GLY A 396 -3.67 0.68 29.81
C GLY A 396 -4.68 1.84 29.83
N LYS A 397 -4.28 3.05 30.21
CA LYS A 397 -5.16 4.24 30.19
C LYS A 397 -5.27 4.89 28.81
N ARG A 398 -4.24 4.77 27.95
CA ARG A 398 -4.19 5.36 26.61
C ARG A 398 -4.55 4.38 25.50
N CYS A 399 -4.54 3.08 25.79
CA CYS A 399 -4.88 2.01 24.84
C CYS A 399 -6.31 2.17 24.26
N THR A 400 -7.25 2.73 25.04
CA THR A 400 -8.64 2.99 24.61
C THR A 400 -8.81 4.27 23.78
N THR A 401 -7.76 5.10 23.64
CA THR A 401 -7.85 6.40 22.96
C THR A 401 -7.72 6.28 21.43
N ILE A 402 -7.19 5.16 20.92
CA ILE A 402 -6.93 4.98 19.48
C ILE A 402 -7.96 4.00 18.87
N LEU A 403 -8.71 4.46 17.88
CA LEU A 403 -9.61 3.63 17.08
C LEU A 403 -8.83 2.58 16.26
N TRP A 404 -9.40 1.40 16.06
CA TRP A 404 -8.77 0.30 15.29
C TRP A 404 -8.30 0.71 13.88
N LYS A 405 -9.05 1.60 13.21
CA LYS A 405 -8.68 2.18 11.91
C LYS A 405 -7.32 2.88 11.96
N THR A 406 -7.02 3.57 13.05
CA THR A 406 -5.75 4.26 13.27
C THR A 406 -4.61 3.27 13.51
N HIS A 407 -4.84 2.11 14.14
CA HIS A 407 -3.83 1.05 14.24
C HIS A 407 -3.39 0.53 12.87
N ILE A 408 -4.35 0.28 11.96
CA ILE A 408 -4.04 -0.14 10.59
C ILE A 408 -3.25 0.95 9.86
N TYR A 409 -3.61 2.22 10.06
CA TYR A 409 -2.88 3.36 9.49
C TYR A 409 -1.42 3.40 10.00
N ILE A 410 -1.21 3.20 11.29
CA ILE A 410 0.12 3.13 11.93
C ILE A 410 0.94 1.97 11.35
N VAL A 411 0.39 0.74 11.31
CA VAL A 411 1.13 -0.42 10.78
C VAL A 411 1.51 -0.20 9.31
N LYS A 412 0.60 0.35 8.50
CA LYS A 412 0.86 0.65 7.09
C LYS A 412 1.96 1.71 6.92
N GLY A 413 1.99 2.72 7.78
CA GLY A 413 3.03 3.74 7.76
C GLY A 413 4.40 3.21 8.17
N ILE A 414 4.47 2.36 9.20
CA ILE A 414 5.72 1.69 9.60
C ILE A 414 6.25 0.82 8.45
N ALA A 415 5.39 0.00 7.85
CA ALA A 415 5.78 -0.86 6.73
C ALA A 415 6.29 -0.05 5.52
N ARG A 416 5.70 1.12 5.25
CA ARG A 416 6.19 2.05 4.21
C ARG A 416 7.56 2.64 4.55
N GLY A 417 7.77 3.04 5.80
CA GLY A 417 9.08 3.52 6.27
C GLY A 417 10.16 2.46 6.11
N LEU A 418 9.87 1.21 6.49
CA LEU A 418 10.81 0.10 6.34
C LEU A 418 11.07 -0.28 4.88
N LEU A 419 10.03 -0.33 4.04
CA LEU A 419 10.19 -0.59 2.61
C LEU A 419 11.11 0.47 1.99
N TYR A 420 10.92 1.73 2.36
CA TYR A 420 11.79 2.81 1.92
C TYR A 420 13.25 2.56 2.31
N LEU A 421 13.52 2.26 3.59
CA LEU A 421 14.89 1.97 4.06
C LEU A 421 15.52 0.75 3.36
N HIS A 422 14.73 -0.28 3.07
CA HIS A 422 15.25 -1.54 2.56
C HIS A 422 15.39 -1.59 1.03
N GLN A 423 14.59 -0.82 0.28
CA GLN A 423 14.49 -0.97 -1.18
C GLN A 423 14.44 0.36 -1.92
N ASP A 424 13.73 1.38 -1.42
CA ASP A 424 13.48 2.61 -2.21
C ASP A 424 14.46 3.76 -1.93
N SER A 425 15.28 3.68 -0.87
CA SER A 425 16.36 4.63 -0.62
C SER A 425 17.58 4.34 -1.50
N LYS A 426 18.40 5.37 -1.74
CA LYS A 426 19.67 5.25 -2.51
C LYS A 426 20.67 4.26 -1.91
N LEU A 427 20.52 3.97 -0.62
CA LEU A 427 21.35 3.07 0.15
C LEU A 427 20.41 2.06 0.82
N GLN A 428 20.71 0.77 0.76
CA GLN A 428 19.96 -0.23 1.50
C GLN A 428 20.34 -0.12 2.99
N ILE A 429 19.38 0.20 3.85
CA ILE A 429 19.63 0.48 5.27
C ILE A 429 18.80 -0.45 6.14
N VAL A 430 19.44 -1.12 7.09
CA VAL A 430 18.76 -1.92 8.10
C VAL A 430 18.78 -1.16 9.43
N HIS A 431 17.60 -0.91 10.01
CA HIS A 431 17.46 -0.11 11.24
C HIS A 431 18.09 -0.75 12.48
N ARG A 432 17.97 -2.09 12.61
CA ARG A 432 18.51 -2.94 13.71
C ARG A 432 17.97 -2.72 15.11
N ASP A 433 17.27 -1.61 15.38
CA ASP A 433 16.60 -1.36 16.67
C ASP A 433 15.13 -0.95 16.50
N LEU A 434 14.36 -1.70 15.72
CA LEU A 434 12.95 -1.38 15.48
C LEU A 434 12.08 -1.90 16.65
N LYS A 435 11.50 -0.98 17.42
CA LYS A 435 10.61 -1.28 18.56
C LYS A 435 9.55 -0.19 18.75
N GLY A 436 8.53 -0.46 19.57
CA GLY A 436 7.43 0.48 19.80
C GLY A 436 7.84 1.86 20.33
N SER A 437 8.91 1.95 21.13
CA SER A 437 9.44 3.23 21.61
C SER A 437 10.16 4.06 20.54
N ASN A 438 10.59 3.41 19.45
CA ASN A 438 11.26 4.03 18.29
C ASN A 438 10.27 4.34 17.15
N ILE A 439 8.96 4.22 17.40
CA ILE A 439 7.91 4.69 16.49
C ILE A 439 7.23 5.91 17.13
N LEU A 440 7.52 7.10 16.63
CA LEU A 440 6.92 8.33 17.11
C LEU A 440 5.67 8.71 16.29
N LEU A 441 4.75 9.44 16.91
CA LEU A 441 3.46 9.80 16.32
C LEU A 441 3.35 11.33 16.19
N ASP A 442 3.03 11.79 14.98
CA ASP A 442 2.74 13.19 14.71
C ASP A 442 1.32 13.60 15.17
N ASN A 443 0.94 14.86 14.95
CA ASN A 443 -0.40 15.40 15.29
C ASN A 443 -1.58 14.57 14.74
N ASN A 444 -1.40 13.89 13.61
CA ASN A 444 -2.43 13.11 12.92
C ASN A 444 -2.32 11.60 13.21
N PHE A 445 -1.55 11.20 14.24
CA PHE A 445 -1.21 9.80 14.52
C PHE A 445 -0.50 9.10 13.35
N SER A 446 0.20 9.86 12.50
CA SER A 446 1.05 9.29 11.46
C SER A 446 2.35 8.78 12.08
N PRO A 447 2.73 7.52 11.84
CA PRO A 447 3.93 6.93 12.41
C PRO A 447 5.18 7.39 11.69
N LYS A 448 6.21 7.69 12.48
CA LYS A 448 7.55 8.01 12.01
C LYS A 448 8.59 7.21 12.77
N ILE A 449 9.38 6.44 12.04
CA ILE A 449 10.48 5.63 12.59
C ILE A 449 11.60 6.59 13.02
N SER A 450 12.14 6.40 14.21
CA SER A 450 13.21 7.20 14.82
C SER A 450 14.33 6.33 15.38
N ASP A 451 15.42 6.97 15.79
CA ASP A 451 16.58 6.37 16.46
C ASP A 451 17.42 5.45 15.57
N PHE A 452 18.18 6.08 14.67
CA PHE A 452 19.01 5.39 13.68
C PHE A 452 20.44 5.12 14.19
N GLY A 453 20.72 5.31 15.49
CA GLY A 453 22.06 5.15 16.06
C GLY A 453 22.69 3.78 15.81
N LEU A 454 21.89 2.73 15.67
CA LEU A 454 22.34 1.36 15.39
C LEU A 454 22.15 0.91 13.93
N ALA A 455 21.66 1.79 13.06
CA ALA A 455 21.36 1.47 11.67
C ALA A 455 22.63 1.09 10.90
N ARG A 456 22.49 0.33 9.81
CA ARG A 456 23.62 -0.10 8.98
C ARG A 456 23.30 0.04 7.51
N ILE A 457 24.23 0.65 6.77
CA ILE A 457 24.20 0.74 5.31
C ILE A 457 24.80 -0.54 4.72
N PHE A 458 24.09 -1.17 3.79
CA PHE A 458 24.55 -2.26 2.94
C PHE A 458 24.86 -1.70 1.56
N ARG A 459 25.98 -2.14 0.97
CA ARG A 459 26.32 -1.87 -0.44
C ARG A 459 25.78 -3.01 -1.29
N ASP A 460 25.42 -2.73 -2.54
CA ASP A 460 24.65 -3.61 -3.44
C ASP A 460 25.22 -5.04 -3.61
N ASP A 461 26.50 -5.26 -3.28
CA ASP A 461 27.19 -6.55 -3.40
C ASP A 461 27.22 -7.38 -2.10
N GLU A 462 26.86 -6.80 -0.94
CA GLU A 462 26.87 -7.48 0.36
C GLU A 462 25.49 -8.08 0.68
N LYS A 463 25.30 -9.38 0.41
CA LYS A 463 24.06 -10.10 0.78
C LYS A 463 24.02 -10.53 2.25
N GLU A 464 25.17 -10.68 2.89
CA GLU A 464 25.30 -11.05 4.30
C GLU A 464 26.50 -10.32 4.92
N SER A 465 26.31 -9.77 6.11
CA SER A 465 27.38 -9.07 6.83
C SER A 465 27.31 -9.38 8.32
N GLY A 466 28.29 -10.14 8.81
CA GLY A 466 28.41 -10.50 10.23
C GLY A 466 28.64 -9.27 11.10
N THR A 467 28.06 -9.27 12.30
CA THR A 467 28.26 -8.20 13.28
C THR A 467 29.14 -8.72 14.42
N LYS A 468 30.26 -8.05 14.71
CA LYS A 468 31.18 -8.45 15.80
C LYS A 468 30.59 -8.28 17.21
N ARG A 469 29.44 -7.62 17.33
CA ARG A 469 28.78 -7.27 18.59
C ARG A 469 27.27 -7.47 18.47
N VAL A 470 26.67 -8.09 19.49
CA VAL A 470 25.20 -8.16 19.66
C VAL A 470 24.71 -6.78 20.07
N VAL A 471 23.78 -6.23 19.31
CA VAL A 471 23.16 -4.90 19.53
C VAL A 471 21.69 -4.96 19.13
N GLY A 472 20.89 -4.04 19.66
CA GLY A 472 19.42 -4.06 19.56
C GLY A 472 18.79 -4.31 20.93
N THR A 473 17.46 -4.41 20.97
CA THR A 473 16.68 -4.64 22.19
C THR A 473 15.88 -5.92 22.14
#